data_AF-A0A932TYC9-F1
#
_entry.id   AF-A0A932TYC9-F1
#
_cell.length_a   1.000
_cell.length_b   1.000
_cell.length_c   1.000
_cell.angle_alpha   90.00
_cell.angle_beta   90.00
_cell.angle_gamma   90.00
#
_symmetry.space_group_name_H-M   'P 1'
#
loop_
_entity.id
_entity.type
_entity.pdbx_description
1 polymer ?
#
loop_
_entity_poly.entity_id
_entity_poly.type
_entity_poly.pdbx_seq_one_letter_code
_entity_poly.pdbx_strand_id
1 'polypeptide(L)'
;MTVYPIAGRQLFLRVPDRLCEECDLTIKIVRQVVRELGNRPQIQVRIRPWLNYLPQALWHGGWHPPVVTINGKRFSQGTVPDEDRLRQVIGQNLIQKEATA
;
A
#
# COMPACT_ATOMS: atom_id res chain seq x y z
N MET A 1 2.08 6.24 -2.44
CA MET A 1 2.13 4.89 -1.87
C MET A 1 1.44 3.90 -2.79
N THR A 2 1.85 2.64 -2.76
CA THR A 2 1.25 1.57 -3.56
C THR A 2 0.94 0.39 -2.67
N VAL A 3 -0.25 -0.18 -2.82
CA VAL A 3 -0.68 -1.43 -2.20
C VAL A 3 -0.71 -2.50 -3.28
N TYR A 4 -0.05 -3.63 -3.04
CA TYR A 4 -0.04 -4.79 -3.92
C TYR A 4 -0.81 -5.95 -3.28
N PRO A 5 -2.14 -6.04 -3.46
CA PRO A 5 -2.94 -7.17 -3.00
C PRO A 5 -2.89 -8.34 -3.99
N ILE A 6 -3.05 -9.57 -3.47
CA ILE A 6 -3.28 -10.76 -4.30
C ILE A 6 -4.77 -11.00 -4.58
N ALA A 7 -5.65 -10.59 -3.68
CA ALA A 7 -7.10 -10.60 -3.90
C ALA A 7 -7.52 -9.74 -5.10
N GLY A 8 -8.61 -10.12 -5.76
CA GLY A 8 -9.16 -9.42 -6.91
C GLY A 8 -8.65 -9.92 -8.27
N ARG A 9 -8.78 -9.07 -9.30
CA ARG A 9 -8.42 -9.42 -10.68
C ARG A 9 -6.90 -9.31 -10.90
N GLN A 10 -6.29 -10.45 -11.14
CA GLN A 10 -4.89 -10.66 -11.49
C GLN A 10 -4.79 -10.99 -12.98
N LEU A 11 -4.77 -9.95 -13.82
CA LEU A 11 -4.75 -10.06 -15.30
C LEU A 11 -5.97 -10.85 -15.85
N PHE A 12 -5.82 -12.16 -16.09
CA PHE A 12 -6.87 -13.07 -16.56
C PHE A 12 -7.51 -13.92 -15.44
N LEU A 13 -6.90 -13.96 -14.27
CA LEU A 13 -7.37 -14.74 -13.11
C LEU A 13 -8.07 -13.80 -12.12
N ARG A 14 -9.15 -14.26 -11.48
CA ARG A 14 -9.76 -13.54 -10.36
C ARG A 14 -9.56 -14.35 -9.09
N VAL A 15 -8.76 -13.81 -8.18
CA VAL A 15 -8.53 -14.38 -6.86
C VAL A 15 -9.68 -13.90 -5.96
N PRO A 16 -10.50 -14.80 -5.39
CA PRO A 16 -11.55 -14.42 -4.45
C PRO A 16 -10.99 -13.67 -3.24
N ASP A 17 -11.73 -12.68 -2.75
CA ASP A 17 -11.31 -11.84 -1.62
C ASP A 17 -11.10 -12.67 -0.33
N ARG A 18 -11.86 -13.77 -0.17
CA ARG A 18 -11.69 -14.77 0.91
C ARG A 18 -10.30 -15.41 0.99
N LEU A 19 -9.50 -15.38 -0.08
CA LEU A 19 -8.16 -15.95 -0.07
C LEU A 19 -7.12 -15.02 0.55
N CYS A 20 -7.48 -13.77 0.84
CA CYS A 20 -6.61 -12.81 1.51
C CYS A 20 -7.46 -11.76 2.24
N GLU A 21 -8.03 -12.12 3.39
CA GLU A 21 -8.79 -11.17 4.23
C GLU A 21 -7.93 -9.95 4.64
N GLU A 22 -6.63 -10.18 4.84
CA GLU A 22 -5.65 -9.14 5.15
C GLU A 22 -5.49 -8.10 4.03
N CYS A 23 -5.72 -8.49 2.76
CA CYS A 23 -5.60 -7.59 1.62
C CYS A 23 -6.66 -6.48 1.70
N ASP A 24 -7.90 -6.84 2.03
CA ASP A 24 -9.00 -5.89 2.16
C ASP A 24 -8.82 -4.98 3.38
N LEU A 25 -8.40 -5.55 4.51
CA LEU A 25 -8.09 -4.77 5.72
C LEU A 25 -6.96 -3.77 5.45
N THR A 26 -5.90 -4.20 4.76
CA THR A 26 -4.78 -3.33 4.36
C THR A 26 -5.26 -2.15 3.51
N ILE A 27 -6.11 -2.41 2.50
CA ILE A 27 -6.66 -1.35 1.64
C ILE A 27 -7.53 -0.38 2.45
N LYS A 28 -8.36 -0.90 3.36
CA LYS A 28 -9.24 -0.08 4.23
C LYS A 28 -8.42 0.84 5.12
N ILE A 29 -7.42 0.31 5.83
CA ILE A 29 -6.53 1.09 6.72
C ILE A 29 -5.78 2.15 5.92
N VAL A 30 -5.17 1.78 4.79
CA VAL A 30 -4.45 2.74 3.95
C VAL A 30 -5.36 3.89 3.51
N ARG A 31 -6.57 3.58 3.03
CA ARG A 31 -7.54 4.62 2.65
C ARG A 31 -8.00 5.46 3.83
N GLN A 32 -8.19 4.86 5.00
CA GLN A 32 -8.57 5.59 6.21
C GLN A 32 -7.49 6.58 6.63
N VAL A 33 -6.23 6.15 6.76
CA VAL A 33 -5.11 7.02 7.13
C VAL A 33 -4.95 8.17 6.12
N VAL A 34 -5.08 7.90 4.82
CA VAL A 34 -4.99 8.95 3.80
C VAL A 34 -6.13 9.97 3.92
N ARG A 35 -7.35 9.52 4.23
CA ARG A 35 -8.49 10.41 4.48
C ARG A 35 -8.27 11.28 5.72
N GLU A 36 -7.79 10.70 6.82
CA GLU A 36 -7.50 11.42 8.06
C GLU A 36 -6.42 12.49 7.88
N LEU A 37 -5.44 12.23 7.03
CA LEU A 37 -4.39 13.21 6.67
C LEU A 37 -4.87 14.29 5.68
N GLY A 38 -6.17 14.30 5.34
CA GLY A 38 -6.82 15.34 4.55
C GLY A 38 -6.79 15.13 3.04
N ASN A 39 -6.59 13.89 2.55
CA ASN A 39 -6.55 13.57 1.11
C ASN A 39 -5.65 14.51 0.29
N ARG A 40 -4.53 14.94 0.88
CA ARG A 40 -3.67 15.93 0.22
C ARG A 40 -3.18 15.40 -1.14
N PRO A 41 -3.02 16.27 -2.16
CA PRO A 41 -2.62 15.85 -3.50
C PRO A 41 -1.23 15.20 -3.54
N GLN A 42 -0.37 15.45 -2.55
CA GLN A 42 0.93 14.78 -2.44
C GLN A 42 0.82 13.29 -2.09
N ILE A 43 -0.33 12.85 -1.55
CA ILE A 43 -0.59 11.47 -1.12
C ILE A 43 -1.35 10.71 -2.21
N GLN A 44 -0.63 10.17 -3.19
CA GLN A 44 -1.24 9.27 -4.19
C GLN A 44 -1.30 7.83 -3.67
N VAL A 45 -2.49 7.25 -3.59
CA VAL A 45 -2.69 5.83 -3.27
C VAL A 45 -2.96 5.06 -4.56
N ARG A 46 -2.13 4.05 -4.85
CA ARG A 46 -2.32 3.16 -6.00
C ARG A 46 -2.56 1.75 -5.50
N ILE A 47 -3.57 1.07 -6.04
CA ILE A 47 -3.81 -0.35 -5.80
C ILE A 47 -3.41 -1.10 -7.06
N ARG A 48 -2.42 -1.98 -6.97
CA ARG A 48 -1.83 -2.69 -8.11
C ARG A 48 -1.87 -4.19 -7.87
N PRO A 49 -2.58 -4.99 -8.67
CA PRO A 49 -2.64 -6.44 -8.48
C PRO A 49 -1.23 -7.05 -8.43
N TRP A 50 -0.91 -7.77 -7.34
CA TRP A 50 0.46 -8.22 -7.07
C TRP A 50 1.04 -9.11 -8.16
N LEU A 51 0.27 -10.06 -8.72
CA LEU A 51 0.76 -10.93 -9.80
C LEU A 51 1.01 -10.13 -11.09
N ASN A 52 0.14 -9.18 -11.41
CA ASN A 52 0.29 -8.35 -12.61
C ASN A 52 1.49 -7.38 -12.50
N TYR A 53 1.77 -6.92 -11.29
CA TYR A 53 2.87 -6.00 -11.01
C TYR A 53 4.01 -6.69 -10.25
N LEU A 54 4.16 -8.00 -10.41
CA LEU A 54 5.14 -8.80 -9.65
C LEU A 54 6.58 -8.28 -9.81
N PRO A 55 7.08 -7.95 -11.03
CA PRO A 55 8.42 -7.39 -11.17
C PRO A 55 8.61 -6.09 -10.39
N GLN A 56 7.58 -5.25 -10.35
CA GLN A 56 7.61 -3.99 -9.61
C GLN A 56 7.53 -4.22 -8.09
N ALA A 57 6.68 -5.14 -7.64
CA ALA A 57 6.60 -5.50 -6.23
C ALA A 57 7.95 -6.05 -5.74
N LEU A 58 8.59 -6.92 -6.51
CA LEU A 58 9.92 -7.48 -6.20
C LEU A 58 11.01 -6.40 -6.17
N TRP A 59 11.01 -5.45 -7.12
CA TRP A 59 11.95 -4.32 -7.09
C TRP A 59 11.85 -3.51 -5.79
N HIS A 60 10.65 -3.40 -5.23
CA HIS A 60 10.42 -2.75 -3.95
C HIS A 60 10.60 -3.67 -2.73
N GLY A 61 11.08 -4.91 -2.91
CA GLY A 61 11.28 -5.90 -1.84
C GLY A 61 10.02 -6.63 -1.37
N GLY A 62 8.93 -6.56 -2.15
CA GLY A 62 7.63 -7.15 -1.86
C GLY A 62 7.50 -8.60 -2.31
N TRP A 63 8.06 -9.52 -1.53
CA TRP A 63 8.08 -10.96 -1.82
C TRP A 63 6.77 -11.68 -1.50
N HIS A 64 5.97 -11.15 -0.56
CA HIS A 64 4.74 -11.78 -0.12
C HIS A 64 3.59 -10.76 0.02
N PRO A 65 2.46 -10.93 -0.70
CA PRO A 65 1.30 -10.05 -0.58
C PRO A 65 0.55 -10.27 0.75
N PRO A 66 -0.19 -9.27 1.26
CA PRO A 66 -0.29 -7.90 0.73
C PRO A 66 0.99 -7.10 0.99
N VAL A 67 1.47 -6.35 -0.01
CA VAL A 67 2.65 -5.48 0.14
C VAL A 67 2.22 -4.02 0.15
N VAL A 68 2.72 -3.23 1.10
CA VAL A 68 2.55 -1.77 1.10
C VAL A 68 3.89 -1.09 0.88
N THR A 69 3.95 -0.16 -0.06
CA THR A 69 5.14 0.66 -0.30
C THR A 69 4.85 2.15 -0.18
N ILE A 70 5.75 2.89 0.45
CA ILE A 70 5.70 4.34 0.60
C ILE A 70 6.94 4.90 -0.08
N ASN A 71 6.76 5.79 -1.06
CA ASN A 71 7.85 6.38 -1.84
C ASN A 71 8.85 5.35 -2.40
N GLY A 72 8.34 4.20 -2.85
CA GLY A 72 9.15 3.11 -3.41
C GLY A 72 9.91 2.26 -2.39
N LYS A 73 9.77 2.53 -1.08
CA LYS A 73 10.31 1.70 0.01
C LYS A 73 9.21 0.81 0.59
N ARG A 74 9.54 -0.45 0.88
CA ARG A 74 8.61 -1.39 1.55
C ARG A 74 8.30 -0.90 2.96
N PHE A 75 7.02 -0.80 3.27
CA PHE A 75 6.50 -0.48 4.59
C PHE A 75 6.08 -1.74 5.35
N SER A 76 5.24 -2.57 4.73
CA SER A 76 4.79 -3.87 5.27
C SER A 76 4.66 -4.90 4.16
N GLN A 77 4.69 -6.18 4.54
CA GLN A 77 4.38 -7.30 3.66
C GLN A 77 3.73 -8.43 4.45
N GLY A 78 2.80 -9.15 3.83
CA GLY A 78 2.22 -10.37 4.41
C GLY A 78 1.43 -10.19 5.70
N THR A 79 1.17 -8.93 6.09
CA THR A 79 0.42 -8.57 7.28
C THR A 79 -0.28 -7.25 7.05
N VAL A 80 -1.37 -7.06 7.79
CA VAL A 80 -2.06 -5.78 7.87
C VAL A 80 -1.12 -4.74 8.50
N PRO A 81 -0.90 -3.57 7.86
CA PRO A 81 -0.03 -2.53 8.40
C PRO A 81 -0.59 -1.96 9.72
N ASP A 82 0.32 -1.68 10.66
CA ASP A 82 -0.01 -0.91 11.86
C ASP A 82 -0.44 0.52 11.48
N GLU A 83 -1.63 0.92 11.92
CA GLU A 83 -2.27 2.16 11.51
C GLU A 83 -1.53 3.40 12.01
N ASP A 84 -1.10 3.39 13.28
CA ASP A 84 -0.41 4.52 13.90
C ASP A 84 0.96 4.75 13.28
N ARG A 85 1.71 3.67 13.06
CA ARG A 85 2.99 3.71 12.35
C ARG A 85 2.81 4.18 10.91
N LEU A 86 1.75 3.75 10.23
CA LEU A 86 1.47 4.19 8.87
C LEU A 86 1.19 5.70 8.84
N ARG A 87 0.36 6.20 9.76
CA ARG A 87 0.04 7.62 9.92
C ARG A 87 1.30 8.44 10.19
N GLN A 88 2.14 8.00 11.12
CA GLN A 88 3.39 8.67 11.48
C GLN A 88 4.34 8.77 10.28
N VAL A 89 4.56 7.65 9.57
CA VAL A 89 5.49 7.63 8.42
C VAL A 89 4.99 8.52 7.29
N ILE A 90 3.68 8.49 6.98
CA ILE A 90 3.15 9.38 5.93
C ILE A 90 3.29 10.84 6.35
N GLY A 91 2.95 11.19 7.60
CA GLY A 91 3.10 12.55 8.14
C GLY A 91 4.54 13.05 8.05
N GLN A 92 5.52 12.25 8.47
CA GLN A 92 6.94 12.59 8.37
C GLN A 92 7.40 12.81 6.92
N ASN A 93 6.96 11.97 5.98
CA ASN A 93 7.29 12.13 4.57
C ASN A 93 6.69 13.41 3.97
N LEU A 94 5.51 13.84 4.42
CA LEU A 94 4.90 15.10 3.99
C LEU A 94 5.71 16.30 4.48
N ILE A 95 6.07 16.33 5.76
CA ILE A 95 6.88 17.39 6.36
C ILE A 95 8.24 17.50 5.67
N GLN A 96 8.93 16.37 5.43
CA GLN A 96 10.22 16.36 4.73
C GLN A 96 10.11 16.90 3.30
N LYS A 97 9.01 16.61 2.61
CA LYS A 97 8.77 17.06 1.24
C LYS A 97 8.43 18.56 1.18
N GLU A 98 7.76 19.09 2.20
CA GLU A 98 7.51 20.53 2.35
C GLU A 98 8.81 21.29 2.71
N ALA A 99 9.72 20.69 3.49
CA ALA A 99 10.98 21.30 3.87
C ALA A 99 12.06 21.31 2.75
N THR A 100 11.84 20.57 1.68
CA THR A 100 12.77 20.45 0.53
C THR A 100 12.22 21.05 -0.77
N ALA A 101 11.02 21.63 -0.72
CA ALA A 101 10.36 22.33 -1.82
C ALA A 101 10.52 23.84 -1.68
#